data_AF-A0A359M757-F1
#
_entry.id   AF-A0A359M757-F1
#
_cell.length_a   1.000
_cell.length_b   1.000
_cell.length_c   1.000
_cell.angle_alpha   90.00
_cell.angle_beta   90.00
_cell.angle_gamma   90.00
#
_symmetry.space_group_name_H-M   'P 1'
#
loop_
_entity.id
_entity.type
_entity.pdbx_description
1 polymer ?
#
loop_
_entity_poly.entity_id
_entity_poly.type
_entity_poly.pdbx_seq_one_letter_code
_entity_poly.pdbx_strand_id
1 'polypeptide(L)' 'MNFTQMEDYNNDPKVLDKFGRNIVEAVKKGKIDPVIGREEEIRRVIKILSRKTKNNPVLIGEPGV' A
#
# COMPACT_ATOMS: atom_id res chain seq x y z
N MET A 1 10.18 22.20 -31.38
CA MET A 1 9.43 22.18 -30.11
C MET A 1 9.03 20.75 -29.86
N ASN A 2 9.76 20.06 -28.98
CA ASN A 2 9.54 18.64 -28.73
C ASN A 2 8.26 18.49 -27.91
N PHE A 3 7.26 17.89 -28.53
CA PHE A 3 6.05 17.44 -27.86
C PHE A 3 6.46 16.51 -26.73
N THR A 4 6.25 16.93 -25.48
CA THR A 4 6.22 16.03 -24.32
C THR A 4 5.18 14.97 -24.62
N GLN A 5 5.65 13.80 -25.04
CA GLN A 5 4.84 12.59 -25.10
C GLN A 5 4.37 12.34 -23.66
N MET A 6 3.09 12.53 -23.40
CA MET A 6 2.47 11.99 -22.19
C MET A 6 2.56 10.47 -22.34
N GLU A 7 3.48 9.84 -21.61
CA GLU A 7 3.52 8.39 -21.49
C GLU A 7 2.19 7.95 -20.87
N ASP A 8 1.39 7.21 -21.64
CA ASP A 8 0.15 6.61 -21.17
C ASP A 8 0.49 5.46 -20.20
N TYR A 9 0.66 5.79 -18.92
CA TYR A 9 0.94 4.83 -17.84
C TYR A 9 -0.24 3.89 -17.53
N ASN A 10 -1.35 4.00 -18.26
CA ASN A 10 -2.61 3.32 -17.98
C ASN A 10 -2.49 1.78 -17.99
N ASN A 11 -1.45 1.19 -18.60
CA ASN A 11 -1.25 -0.25 -18.65
C ASN A 11 0.22 -0.72 -18.54
N ASP A 12 1.16 0.15 -18.16
CA ASP A 12 2.56 -0.27 -18.00
C ASP A 12 2.71 -1.09 -16.70
N PRO A 13 3.02 -2.40 -16.77
CA PRO A 13 3.14 -3.25 -15.58
C PRO A 13 4.27 -2.81 -14.63
N LYS A 14 5.18 -1.95 -15.10
CA LYS A 14 6.31 -1.42 -14.31
C LYS A 14 5.98 -0.13 -13.54
N VAL A 15 4.74 0.36 -13.59
CA VAL A 15 4.34 1.59 -12.87
C VAL A 15 4.58 1.45 -11.36
N LEU A 16 4.35 0.26 -10.80
CA LEU A 16 4.60 0.01 -9.38
C LEU A 16 6.09 0.11 -9.01
N ASP A 17 6.99 -0.33 -9.89
CA ASP A 17 8.44 -0.24 -9.66
C ASP A 17 8.97 1.19 -9.83
N LYS A 18 8.35 1.99 -10.72
CA LYS A 18 8.74 3.38 -10.98
C LYS A 18 8.33 4.32 -9.84
N PHE A 19 7.15 4.11 -9.25
CA PHE A 19 6.54 5.08 -8.31
C PHE A 19 6.21 4.52 -6.93
N GLY A 20 6.23 3.20 -6.75
CA GLY A 20 5.77 2.54 -5.54
C GLY A 20 6.81 1.62 -4.92
N ARG A 21 6.39 0.92 -3.87
CA ARG A 21 7.17 -0.12 -3.21
C ARG A 21 6.27 -1.31 -2.91
N ASN A 22 6.69 -2.51 -3.33
CA ASN A 22 5.98 -3.73 -2.99
C ASN A 22 6.32 -4.19 -1.56
N ILE A 23 5.41 -3.92 -0.63
CA ILE A 23 5.57 -4.27 0.79
C ILE A 23 5.49 -5.80 0.99
N VAL A 24 4.61 -6.49 0.25
CA VAL A 24 4.42 -7.95 0.38
C VAL A 24 5.70 -8.71 0.05
N GLU A 25 6.38 -8.32 -1.03
CA GLU A 25 7.68 -8.89 -1.37
C GLU A 25 8.76 -8.59 -0.33
N ALA A 26 8.76 -7.39 0.24
CA ALA A 26 9.73 -7.02 1.27
C ALA A 26 9.53 -7.84 2.56
N VAL A 27 8.28 -8.10 2.96
CA VAL A 27 7.96 -9.00 4.08
C VAL A 27 8.43 -10.43 3.79
N LYS A 28 8.15 -10.96 2.58
CA LYS A 28 8.62 -12.30 2.17
C LYS A 28 10.14 -12.45 2.19
N LYS A 29 10.86 -11.36 1.90
CA LYS A 29 12.33 -11.30 1.94
C LYS A 29 12.89 -11.06 3.35
N GLY A 30 12.05 -10.95 4.38
CA GLY A 30 12.47 -10.72 5.77
C GLY A 30 13.07 -9.34 6.02
N LYS A 31 12.80 -8.36 5.15
CA LYS A 31 13.37 -7.00 5.23
C LYS A 31 12.54 -6.03 6.09
N ILE A 32 11.44 -6.51 6.67
CA ILE A 32 10.52 -5.71 7.50
C ILE A 32 10.48 -6.35 8.88
N ASP A 33 10.67 -5.53 9.89
CA ASP A 33 10.60 -5.95 11.29
C ASP A 33 9.19 -6.42 11.67
N PRO A 34 9.07 -7.41 12.56
CA PRO A 34 7.78 -7.87 13.03
C PRO A 34 7.06 -6.75 13.80
N VAL A 35 5.75 -6.61 13.55
CA VAL A 35 4.91 -5.63 14.26
C VAL A 35 4.47 -6.23 15.59
N ILE A 36 4.73 -5.52 16.69
CA ILE A 36 4.37 -5.95 18.05
C ILE A 36 3.21 -5.08 18.56
N GLY A 37 2.18 -5.69 19.17
CA GLY A 37 1.14 -4.98 19.92
C GLY A 37 -0.04 -4.41 19.13
N ARG A 38 -0.02 -4.40 17.79
CA ARG A 38 -1.10 -3.81 16.95
C ARG A 38 -2.17 -4.81 16.47
N GLU A 39 -2.48 -5.81 17.28
CA GLU A 39 -3.39 -6.89 16.87
C GLU A 39 -4.81 -6.41 16.58
N GLU A 40 -5.34 -5.48 17.38
CA GLU A 40 -6.71 -4.99 17.23
C GLU A 40 -6.87 -4.17 15.95
N GLU A 41 -5.92 -3.28 15.67
CA GLU A 41 -5.90 -2.45 14.46
C GLU A 41 -5.77 -3.32 13.21
N ILE A 42 -4.87 -4.31 13.22
CA ILE A 42 -4.70 -5.25 12.11
C ILE A 42 -6.02 -6.00 11.86
N ARG A 43 -6.65 -6.56 12.89
CA ARG A 43 -7.95 -7.24 12.75
C ARG A 43 -9.03 -6.30 12.22
N ARG A 44 -9.05 -5.04 12.67
CA ARG A 44 -10.01 -4.03 12.22
C ARG A 44 -9.81 -3.67 10.75
N VAL A 45 -8.57 -3.49 10.32
CA VAL A 45 -8.19 -3.22 8.92
C VAL A 45 -8.65 -4.37 8.02
N ILE A 46 -8.34 -5.62 8.39
CA ILE A 46 -8.79 -6.81 7.65
C ILE A 46 -10.31 -6.81 7.51
N LYS A 47 -11.05 -6.58 8.60
CA LYS A 47 -12.51 -6.54 8.59
C LYS A 47 -13.07 -5.42 7.71
N ILE A 48 -12.41 -4.27 7.62
CA ILE A 48 -12.83 -3.15 6.75
C ILE A 48 -12.60 -3.49 5.28
N LEU A 49 -11.43 -4.05 4.94
CA LEU A 49 -11.09 -4.47 3.59
C LEU A 49 -12.06 -5.51 3.03
N SER A 50 -12.60 -6.39 3.88
CA SER A 50 -13.60 -7.40 3.49
C SER A 50 -15.03 -6.88 3.31
N ARG A 51 -15.31 -5.59 3.52
CA ARG A 51 -16.66 -5.03 3.36
C ARG A 51 -17.03 -4.87 1.88
N LYS A 52 -18.33 -4.93 1.56
CA LYS A 52 -18.83 -4.67 0.20
C LYS A 52 -18.80 -3.18 -0.19
N THR A 53 -18.91 -2.27 0.79
CA THR A 53 -18.91 -0.83 0.57
C THR A 53 -17.98 -0.14 1.55
N LYS A 54 -17.35 0.97 1.13
CA LYS A 54 -16.35 1.71 1.92
C LYS A 54 -15.28 0.78 2.50
N ASN A 55 -14.68 -0.03 1.63
CA ASN A 55 -13.70 -1.04 1.98
C ASN A 55 -12.27 -0.49 2.11
N ASN A 56 -12.05 0.80 1.86
CA ASN A 56 -10.75 1.44 2.02
C ASN A 56 -10.57 1.92 3.46
N PRO A 57 -9.73 1.25 4.29
CA PRO A 57 -9.44 1.69 5.64
C PRO A 57 -8.58 2.96 5.61
N VAL A 58 -8.85 3.87 6.53
CA VAL A 58 -8.01 5.04 6.79
C VAL A 58 -7.53 4.97 8.23
N LEU A 59 -6.22 5.00 8.43
CA LEU A 59 -5.59 5.02 9.75
C LEU A 59 -5.38 6.48 10.16
N ILE A 60 -5.82 6.84 11.37
CA ILE A 60 -5.72 8.18 11.93
C ILE A 60 -5.03 8.05 13.29
N GLY A 61 -4.03 8.88 13.55
CA GLY A 61 -3.26 8.88 14.79
C GLY A 61 -2.16 9.93 14.75
N GLU A 62 -1.48 10.11 15.88
CA GLU A 62 -0.31 10.96 15.96
C GLU A 62 0.86 10.36 15.16
N PRO A 63 1.74 11.19 14.57
CA PRO A 63 2.91 10.70 13.86
C PRO A 63 3.82 9.91 14.81
N GLY A 64 4.18 8.69 14.42
CA GLY A 64 5.01 7.78 15.22
C GLY A 64 4.24 6.65 15.92
N VAL A 65 2.90 6.66 15.82
CA VAL A 65 2.01 5.64 16.39
C VAL A 65 1.65 4.54 15.42
#